data_AF-A0A1Q9BVR6-F1
#
_entry.id   AF-A0A1Q9BVR6-F1
#
_cell.length_a   1.000
_cell.length_b   1.000
_cell.length_c   1.000
_cell.angle_alpha   90.00
_cell.angle_beta   90.00
_cell.angle_gamma   90.00
#
_symmetry.space_group_name_H-M   'P 1'
#
loop_
_entity.id
_entity.type
_entity.pdbx_description
1 polymer ?
#
loop_
_entity_poly.entity_id
_entity_poly.type
_entity_poly.pdbx_seq_one_letter_code
_entity_poly.pdbx_strand_id
1 'polypeptide(L)'
;MEGPKKRRGGVRQRQEAAARDEEPVPTSTLAKQLLERWCRGEMSPQQVQSLAHAALIDMQKVSPTSSMPDLVNLAKLGNYGRSPSNCHRELLALVEPKVKLPEPYRQRLPFKEPLGDSEQAFFLPHELFSKIFTEYPEQFKASLVPSQDSLAEFWSQMEQNPQWEGHELRSRPGFERLCVPLGIHGDDVPITGIGKGWNSKMTIFSLFSLVAVEQKTREKMLLLYAVFERIRVSRPGCNTLHSFFRLLAWSLYWLFQGVWPRTDPQGKQRP
;
A
#
# COMPACT_ATOMS: atom_id res chain seq x y z
N MET A 1 13.08 -43.51 16.82
CA MET A 1 14.10 -42.58 17.31
C MET A 1 13.59 -41.16 17.10
N GLU A 2 12.98 -40.55 18.11
CA GLU A 2 12.59 -39.14 18.07
C GLU A 2 13.84 -38.28 18.35
N GLY A 3 14.10 -37.30 17.49
CA GLY A 3 15.23 -36.37 17.64
C GLY A 3 15.06 -35.41 18.83
N PRO A 4 16.15 -34.83 19.36
CA PRO A 4 16.05 -34.00 20.56
C PRO A 4 15.35 -32.67 20.27
N LYS A 5 14.31 -32.37 21.05
CA LYS A 5 13.60 -31.07 21.05
C LYS A 5 14.56 -29.93 21.42
N LYS A 6 14.70 -28.93 20.54
CA LYS A 6 15.42 -27.67 20.81
C LYS A 6 14.87 -26.98 22.06
N ARG A 7 15.69 -26.80 23.09
CA ARG A 7 15.37 -26.03 24.30
C ARG A 7 15.22 -24.54 23.93
N ARG A 8 14.11 -23.92 24.37
CA ARG A 8 13.88 -22.47 24.31
C ARG A 8 14.82 -21.77 25.29
N GLY A 9 15.48 -20.69 24.85
CA GLY A 9 16.44 -19.93 25.64
C GLY A 9 15.87 -19.31 26.92
N GLY A 10 16.73 -19.14 27.93
CA GLY A 10 16.36 -18.61 29.25
C GLY A 10 15.91 -17.14 29.21
N VAL A 11 15.28 -16.66 30.29
CA VAL A 11 14.80 -15.26 30.43
C VAL A 11 15.94 -14.26 30.21
N ARG A 12 17.15 -14.57 30.68
CA ARG A 12 18.34 -13.74 30.51
C ARG A 12 18.80 -13.62 29.04
N GLN A 13 18.73 -14.70 28.27
CA GLN A 13 18.95 -14.68 26.81
C GLN A 13 17.90 -13.86 26.07
N ARG A 14 16.65 -13.83 26.57
CA ARG A 14 15.57 -12.99 26.01
C ARG A 14 15.77 -11.51 26.34
N GLN A 15 16.24 -11.20 27.54
CA GLN A 15 16.59 -9.84 27.96
C GLN A 15 17.83 -9.32 27.22
N GLU A 16 18.86 -10.15 27.01
CA GLU A 16 20.03 -9.81 26.21
C GLU A 16 19.72 -9.66 24.71
N ALA A 17 18.78 -10.45 24.17
CA ALA A 17 18.27 -10.25 22.81
C ALA A 17 17.49 -8.95 22.69
N ALA A 18 16.62 -8.64 23.67
CA ALA A 18 15.87 -7.38 23.71
C ALA A 18 16.80 -6.16 23.85
N ALA A 19 17.86 -6.25 24.65
CA ALA A 19 18.86 -5.19 24.80
C ALA A 19 19.75 -5.01 23.56
N ARG A 20 19.96 -6.07 22.75
CA ARG A 20 20.64 -5.98 21.45
C ARG A 20 19.77 -5.36 20.36
N ASP A 21 18.45 -5.50 20.46
CA ASP A 21 17.49 -4.87 19.56
C ASP A 21 17.37 -3.34 19.81
N GLU A 22 17.94 -2.81 20.91
CA GLU A 22 17.92 -1.38 21.24
C GLU A 22 19.09 -0.58 20.65
N GLU A 23 20.19 -1.21 20.22
CA GLU A 23 21.22 -0.49 19.47
C GLU A 23 20.77 -0.27 18.02
N PRO A 24 20.79 0.97 17.49
CA PRO A 24 20.39 1.23 16.11
C PRO A 24 21.39 0.56 15.16
N VAL A 25 21.02 -0.63 14.67
CA VAL A 25 21.79 -1.35 13.67
C VAL A 25 21.92 -0.44 12.44
N PRO A 26 23.16 -0.14 11.98
CA PRO A 26 23.37 0.68 10.80
C PRO A 26 22.58 0.10 9.63
N THR A 27 21.67 0.91 9.08
CA THR A 27 20.85 0.50 7.95
C THR A 27 21.62 0.79 6.66
N SER A 28 21.85 -0.23 5.85
CA SER A 28 22.47 -0.11 4.55
C SER A 28 21.62 0.78 3.63
N THR A 29 22.21 1.89 3.19
CA THR A 29 21.60 2.78 2.19
C THR A 29 21.28 2.02 0.89
N LEU A 30 22.16 1.08 0.51
CA LEU A 30 21.91 0.21 -0.64
C LEU A 30 20.70 -0.70 -0.41
N ALA A 31 20.60 -1.35 0.75
CA ALA A 31 19.45 -2.21 1.06
C ALA A 31 18.13 -1.44 0.98
N LYS A 32 18.09 -0.20 1.51
CA LYS A 32 16.94 0.69 1.38
C LYS A 32 16.59 0.98 -0.08
N GLN A 33 17.57 1.35 -0.90
CA GLN A 33 17.33 1.64 -2.32
C GLN A 33 16.86 0.41 -3.11
N LEU A 34 17.42 -0.77 -2.83
CA LEU A 34 17.00 -2.02 -3.47
C LEU A 34 15.54 -2.35 -3.13
N LEU A 35 15.16 -2.20 -1.86
CA LEU A 35 13.78 -2.39 -1.41
C LEU A 35 12.83 -1.38 -2.06
N GLU A 36 13.19 -0.10 -2.07
CA GLU A 36 12.37 0.93 -2.73
C GLU A 36 12.13 0.61 -4.20
N ARG A 37 13.18 0.28 -4.96
CA ARG A 37 13.07 -0.07 -6.38
C ARG A 37 12.22 -1.32 -6.61
N TRP A 38 12.35 -2.33 -5.77
CA TRP A 38 11.48 -3.51 -5.83
C TRP A 38 10.02 -3.20 -5.52
N CYS A 39 9.74 -2.45 -4.44
CA CYS A 39 8.37 -2.02 -4.10
C CYS A 39 7.71 -1.24 -5.24
N ARG A 40 8.50 -0.53 -6.05
CA ARG A 40 8.05 0.23 -7.23
C ARG A 40 7.88 -0.63 -8.49
N GLY A 41 8.23 -1.91 -8.44
CA GLY A 41 8.23 -2.80 -9.60
C GLY A 41 9.37 -2.52 -10.60
N GLU A 42 10.35 -1.70 -10.24
CA GLU A 42 11.51 -1.36 -11.09
C GLU A 42 12.58 -2.47 -11.07
N MET A 43 12.49 -3.39 -10.11
CA MET A 43 13.48 -4.44 -9.90
C MET A 43 12.79 -5.75 -9.49
N SER A 44 13.27 -6.89 -10.01
CA SER A 44 12.80 -8.20 -9.58
C SER A 44 13.43 -8.62 -8.24
N PRO A 45 12.80 -9.52 -7.48
CA PRO A 45 13.39 -10.09 -6.26
C PRO A 45 14.76 -10.74 -6.50
N GLN A 46 14.98 -11.32 -7.68
CA GLN A 46 16.25 -11.94 -8.06
C GLN A 46 17.33 -10.88 -8.31
N GLN A 47 16.98 -9.74 -8.91
CA GLN A 47 17.91 -8.62 -9.07
C GLN A 47 18.30 -8.00 -7.73
N VAL A 48 17.32 -7.80 -6.82
CA VAL A 48 17.60 -7.34 -5.44
C VAL A 48 18.60 -8.26 -4.76
N GLN A 49 18.35 -9.57 -4.81
CA GLN A 49 19.20 -10.60 -4.23
C GLN A 49 20.62 -10.57 -4.83
N SER A 50 20.72 -10.59 -6.16
CA SER A 50 21.99 -10.66 -6.88
C SER A 50 22.87 -9.44 -6.59
N LEU A 51 22.30 -8.23 -6.61
CA LEU A 51 23.01 -6.99 -6.29
C LEU A 51 23.43 -6.94 -4.82
N ALA A 52 22.55 -7.36 -3.90
CA ALA A 52 22.88 -7.42 -2.49
C ALA A 52 24.02 -8.42 -2.22
N HIS A 53 24.01 -9.57 -2.89
CA HIS A 53 25.07 -10.58 -2.75
C HIS A 53 26.40 -10.09 -3.33
N ALA A 54 26.41 -9.47 -4.51
CA ALA A 54 27.62 -8.89 -5.08
C ALA A 54 28.22 -7.82 -4.15
N ALA A 55 27.39 -6.92 -3.62
CA ALA A 55 27.82 -5.91 -2.66
C ALA A 55 28.40 -6.51 -1.37
N LEU A 56 27.82 -7.62 -0.88
CA LEU A 56 28.35 -8.34 0.28
C LEU A 56 29.73 -8.93 0.01
N ILE A 57 29.93 -9.55 -1.16
CA ILE A 57 31.22 -10.11 -1.58
C ILE A 57 32.29 -9.01 -1.62
N ASP A 58 31.98 -7.86 -2.20
CA ASP A 58 32.95 -6.76 -2.30
C ASP A 58 33.24 -6.13 -0.94
N MET A 59 32.23 -5.99 -0.08
CA MET A 59 32.40 -5.53 1.30
C MET A 59 33.33 -6.46 2.08
N GLN A 60 33.18 -7.78 1.95
CA GLN A 60 34.02 -8.76 2.63
C GLN A 60 35.49 -8.72 2.17
N LYS A 61 35.76 -8.38 0.91
CA LYS A 61 37.13 -8.21 0.39
C LYS A 61 37.82 -6.99 1.02
N VAL A 62 37.09 -5.90 1.23
CA VAL A 62 37.64 -4.64 1.76
C VAL A 62 37.69 -4.65 3.29
N SER A 63 36.66 -5.18 3.94
CA SER A 63 36.53 -5.24 5.39
C SER A 63 35.86 -6.55 5.81
N PRO A 64 36.64 -7.62 6.06
CA PRO A 64 36.11 -8.94 6.38
C PRO A 64 35.25 -8.99 7.66
N THR A 65 35.44 -8.02 8.55
CA THR A 65 34.71 -7.91 9.82
C THR A 65 33.46 -7.04 9.73
N SER A 66 33.27 -6.31 8.62
CA SER A 66 32.10 -5.46 8.43
C SER A 66 30.86 -6.32 8.13
N SER A 67 29.73 -5.97 8.76
CA SER A 67 28.46 -6.66 8.58
C SER A 67 27.33 -5.65 8.52
N MET A 68 26.49 -5.77 7.50
CA MET A 68 25.28 -4.98 7.29
C MET A 68 24.09 -5.94 7.27
N PRO A 69 23.39 -6.13 8.41
CA PRO A 69 22.41 -7.22 8.56
C PRO A 69 21.26 -7.20 7.55
N ASP A 70 20.80 -6.02 7.16
CA ASP A 70 19.77 -5.84 6.16
C ASP A 70 20.24 -6.24 4.75
N LEU A 71 21.45 -5.86 4.35
CA LEU A 71 22.06 -6.29 3.10
C LEU A 71 22.32 -7.81 3.08
N VAL A 72 22.74 -8.37 4.22
CA VAL A 72 22.89 -9.83 4.41
C VAL A 72 21.55 -10.54 4.21
N ASN A 73 20.47 -9.99 4.77
CA ASN A 73 19.14 -10.58 4.63
C ASN A 73 18.66 -10.58 3.17
N LEU A 74 18.92 -9.50 2.42
CA LEU A 74 18.62 -9.43 0.99
C LEU A 74 19.51 -10.38 0.17
N ALA A 75 20.79 -10.49 0.50
CA ALA A 75 21.72 -11.38 -0.22
C ALA A 75 21.34 -12.86 -0.06
N LYS A 76 20.80 -13.25 1.11
CA LYS A 76 20.42 -14.62 1.44
C LYS A 76 19.21 -15.15 0.68
N LEU A 77 18.40 -14.26 0.10
CA LEU A 77 17.15 -14.62 -0.58
C LEU A 77 17.38 -15.77 -1.58
N GLY A 78 16.46 -16.73 -1.60
CA GLY A 78 16.53 -17.89 -2.46
C GLY A 78 17.82 -18.68 -2.31
N ASN A 79 18.33 -18.83 -1.07
CA ASN A 79 19.62 -19.48 -0.78
C ASN A 79 20.77 -18.87 -1.58
N TYR A 80 20.98 -17.56 -1.43
CA TYR A 80 21.97 -16.79 -2.18
C TYR A 80 21.77 -16.87 -3.70
N GLY A 81 20.51 -16.92 -4.14
CA GLY A 81 20.13 -16.98 -5.56
C GLY A 81 20.15 -18.39 -6.17
N ARG A 82 20.55 -19.43 -5.43
CA ARG A 82 20.50 -20.83 -5.91
C ARG A 82 19.08 -21.35 -6.16
N SER A 83 18.09 -20.71 -5.55
CA SER A 83 16.67 -21.03 -5.68
C SER A 83 15.88 -19.77 -6.03
N PRO A 84 15.98 -19.28 -7.29
CA PRO A 84 15.40 -18.01 -7.72
C PRO A 84 13.89 -17.92 -7.50
N SER A 85 13.18 -19.04 -7.57
CA SER A 85 11.73 -19.13 -7.34
C SER A 85 11.32 -18.76 -5.91
N ASN A 86 12.24 -18.87 -4.94
CA ASN A 86 11.96 -18.56 -3.53
C ASN A 86 12.21 -17.08 -3.17
N CYS A 87 12.97 -16.33 -3.98
CA CYS A 87 13.37 -14.97 -3.65
C CYS A 87 12.17 -14.05 -3.37
N HIS A 88 11.09 -14.17 -4.15
CA HIS A 88 9.91 -13.32 -3.97
C HIS A 88 9.21 -13.56 -2.63
N ARG A 89 8.93 -14.83 -2.30
CA ARG A 89 8.26 -15.22 -1.05
C ARG A 89 9.09 -14.79 0.16
N GLU A 90 10.39 -15.00 0.12
CA GLU A 90 11.28 -14.61 1.21
C GLU A 90 11.40 -13.09 1.35
N LEU A 91 11.40 -12.36 0.23
CA LEU A 91 11.39 -10.90 0.25
C LEU A 91 10.09 -10.33 0.84
N LEU A 92 8.95 -10.92 0.49
CA LEU A 92 7.67 -10.57 1.12
C LEU A 92 7.69 -10.82 2.62
N ALA A 93 8.19 -11.97 3.07
CA ALA A 93 8.31 -12.28 4.49
C ALA A 93 9.20 -11.29 5.28
N LEU A 94 10.15 -10.62 4.63
CA LEU A 94 10.98 -9.56 5.24
C LEU A 94 10.26 -8.21 5.35
N VAL A 95 9.31 -7.93 4.46
CA VAL A 95 8.67 -6.61 4.30
C VAL A 95 7.27 -6.57 4.90
N GLU A 96 6.45 -7.60 4.69
CA GLU A 96 5.05 -7.67 5.15
C GLU A 96 4.88 -7.34 6.63
N PRO A 97 5.70 -7.86 7.57
CA PRO A 97 5.54 -7.54 8.99
C PRO A 97 5.76 -6.07 9.36
N LYS A 98 6.37 -5.28 8.45
CA LYS A 98 6.63 -3.85 8.63
C LYS A 98 5.53 -2.98 8.02
N VAL A 99 4.62 -3.56 7.24
CA VAL A 99 3.50 -2.86 6.64
C VAL A 99 2.34 -2.83 7.64
N LYS A 100 1.84 -1.63 7.88
CA LYS A 100 0.75 -1.32 8.81
C LYS A 100 -0.49 -0.75 8.11
N LEU A 101 -0.53 -0.88 6.78
CA LEU A 101 -1.71 -0.58 5.98
C LEU A 101 -2.87 -1.49 6.40
N PRO A 102 -4.12 -1.07 6.19
CA PRO A 102 -5.28 -1.90 6.53
C PRO A 102 -5.27 -3.18 5.69
N GLU A 103 -5.80 -4.27 6.24
CA GLU A 103 -6.08 -5.46 5.46
C GLU A 103 -7.09 -5.12 4.34
N PRO A 104 -6.88 -5.59 3.09
CA PRO A 104 -7.81 -5.32 2.03
C PRO A 104 -9.19 -5.91 2.33
N TYR A 105 -10.23 -5.10 2.14
CA TYR A 105 -11.60 -5.55 2.22
C TYR A 105 -11.92 -6.47 1.03
N ARG A 106 -12.55 -7.61 1.30
CA ARG A 106 -12.85 -8.63 0.28
C ARG A 106 -14.34 -8.65 -0.04
N GLN A 107 -14.67 -8.55 -1.33
CA GLN A 107 -16.05 -8.66 -1.82
C GLN A 107 -16.09 -9.45 -3.12
N ARG A 108 -17.11 -10.29 -3.30
CA ARG A 108 -17.41 -10.92 -4.58
C ARG A 108 -17.97 -9.90 -5.57
N LEU A 109 -17.38 -9.83 -6.75
CA LEU A 109 -17.87 -9.05 -7.88
C LEU A 109 -18.25 -9.97 -9.04
N PRO A 110 -19.23 -9.56 -9.87
CA PRO A 110 -19.57 -10.31 -11.07
C PRO A 110 -18.55 -10.04 -12.18
N PHE A 111 -18.20 -11.09 -12.92
CA PHE A 111 -17.34 -11.01 -14.11
C PHE A 111 -17.91 -11.84 -15.26
N LYS A 112 -17.31 -11.72 -16.43
CA LYS A 112 -17.60 -12.59 -17.58
C LYS A 112 -17.15 -14.02 -17.32
N GLU A 113 -17.87 -14.98 -17.89
CA GLU A 113 -17.42 -16.37 -17.97
C GLU A 113 -16.06 -16.47 -18.69
N PRO A 114 -15.19 -17.42 -18.31
CA PRO A 114 -15.41 -18.48 -17.31
C PRO A 114 -15.11 -18.06 -15.86
N LEU A 115 -14.76 -16.79 -15.62
CA LEU A 115 -14.37 -16.34 -14.27
C LEU A 115 -15.57 -16.26 -13.33
N GLY A 116 -16.72 -15.83 -13.84
CA GLY A 116 -17.96 -15.71 -13.07
C GLY A 116 -17.79 -14.82 -11.82
N ASP A 117 -18.63 -15.04 -10.81
CA ASP A 117 -18.55 -14.29 -9.55
C ASP A 117 -17.28 -14.66 -8.78
N SER A 118 -16.38 -13.70 -8.64
CA SER A 118 -15.06 -13.90 -8.03
C SER A 118 -14.78 -12.88 -6.93
N GLU A 119 -14.07 -13.33 -5.90
CA GLU A 119 -13.62 -12.46 -4.81
C GLU A 119 -12.56 -11.48 -5.31
N GLN A 120 -12.68 -10.22 -4.89
CA GLN A 120 -11.76 -9.14 -5.19
C GLN A 120 -11.38 -8.43 -3.89
N ALA A 121 -10.18 -7.86 -3.87
CA ALA A 121 -9.64 -7.11 -2.76
C ALA A 121 -9.66 -5.61 -3.05
N PHE A 122 -10.06 -4.81 -2.06
CA PHE A 122 -10.21 -3.37 -2.15
C PHE A 122 -9.54 -2.71 -0.96
N PHE A 123 -8.88 -1.59 -1.20
CA PHE A 123 -8.58 -0.68 -0.11
C PHE A 123 -9.74 0.30 0.06
N LEU A 124 -10.28 0.36 1.27
CA LEU A 124 -11.38 1.26 1.60
C LEU A 124 -10.83 2.64 1.97
N PRO A 125 -11.28 3.73 1.30
CA PRO A 125 -10.83 5.09 1.61
C PRO A 125 -10.78 5.45 3.10
N HIS A 126 -11.84 5.21 3.88
CA HIS A 126 -11.86 5.56 5.30
C HIS A 126 -10.82 4.79 6.13
N GLU A 127 -10.57 3.51 5.80
CA GLU A 127 -9.59 2.69 6.51
C GLU A 127 -8.16 3.07 6.13
N LEU A 128 -7.89 3.28 4.84
CA LEU A 128 -6.60 3.78 4.36
C LEU A 128 -6.26 5.12 5.00
N PHE A 129 -7.19 6.06 4.93
CA PHE A 129 -6.99 7.41 5.46
C PHE A 129 -6.70 7.37 6.97
N SER A 130 -7.50 6.62 7.73
CA SER A 130 -7.30 6.44 9.17
C SER A 130 -5.94 5.79 9.48
N LYS A 131 -5.57 4.72 8.78
CA LYS A 131 -4.30 4.02 9.03
C LYS A 131 -3.08 4.85 8.65
N ILE A 132 -3.13 5.57 7.53
CA ILE A 132 -2.04 6.47 7.13
C ILE A 132 -1.88 7.58 8.17
N PHE A 133 -2.98 8.16 8.66
CA PHE A 133 -2.95 9.17 9.72
C PHE A 133 -2.29 8.64 11.01
N THR A 134 -2.71 7.45 11.49
CA THR A 134 -2.24 6.94 12.79
C THR A 134 -0.87 6.27 12.75
N GLU A 135 -0.54 5.56 11.67
CA GLU A 135 0.66 4.72 11.58
C GLU A 135 1.79 5.36 10.76
N TYR A 136 1.46 6.35 9.92
CA TYR A 136 2.39 6.99 8.99
C TYR A 136 2.24 8.52 8.96
N PRO A 137 2.38 9.22 10.10
CA PRO A 137 2.08 10.65 10.21
C PRO A 137 2.91 11.53 9.25
N GLU A 138 4.18 11.19 9.02
CA GLU A 138 5.02 11.90 8.05
C GLU A 138 4.51 11.73 6.62
N GLN A 139 4.07 10.52 6.26
CA GLN A 139 3.48 10.26 4.94
C GLN A 139 2.11 10.91 4.82
N PHE A 140 1.31 10.93 5.88
CA PHE A 140 0.02 11.63 5.92
C PHE A 140 0.23 13.11 5.63
N LYS A 141 1.19 13.74 6.31
CA LYS A 141 1.56 15.13 6.09
C LYS A 141 2.04 15.36 4.66
N ALA A 142 2.93 14.52 4.15
CA ALA A 142 3.46 14.67 2.80
C ALA A 142 2.37 14.51 1.72
N SER A 143 1.54 13.47 1.80
CA SER A 143 0.71 13.00 0.68
C SER A 143 -0.79 13.27 0.79
N LEU A 144 -1.30 13.60 1.98
CA LEU A 144 -2.72 13.84 2.21
C LEU A 144 -3.01 15.24 2.75
N VAL A 145 -2.40 15.64 3.87
CA VAL A 145 -2.69 16.94 4.51
C VAL A 145 -1.40 17.60 5.00
N PRO A 146 -0.74 18.45 4.18
CA PRO A 146 0.48 19.14 4.57
C PRO A 146 0.34 19.99 5.84
N SER A 147 -0.77 20.71 5.94
CA SER A 147 -1.15 21.50 7.11
C SER A 147 -2.63 21.88 7.07
N GLN A 148 -3.17 22.35 8.20
CA GLN A 148 -4.52 22.95 8.20
C GLN A 148 -4.58 24.25 7.39
N ASP A 149 -3.49 24.98 7.28
CA ASP A 149 -3.45 26.21 6.48
C ASP A 149 -3.56 25.89 4.98
N SER A 150 -3.01 24.76 4.52
CA SER A 150 -3.20 24.29 3.14
C SER A 150 -4.68 23.98 2.83
N LEU A 151 -5.43 23.50 3.82
CA LEU A 151 -6.88 23.29 3.69
C LEU A 151 -7.61 24.63 3.60
N ALA A 152 -7.29 25.56 4.50
CA ALA A 152 -7.94 26.88 4.53
C ALA A 152 -7.69 27.64 3.23
N GLU A 153 -6.46 27.61 2.73
CA GLU A 153 -6.10 28.19 1.44
C GLU A 153 -6.92 27.58 0.30
N PHE A 154 -6.97 26.24 0.20
CA PHE A 154 -7.76 25.58 -0.84
C PHE A 154 -9.24 25.99 -0.80
N TRP A 155 -9.87 25.94 0.38
CA TRP A 155 -11.29 26.27 0.50
C TRP A 155 -11.58 27.75 0.24
N SER A 156 -10.66 28.65 0.58
CA SER A 156 -10.77 30.07 0.22
C SER A 156 -10.74 30.29 -1.30
N GLN A 157 -9.92 29.53 -2.03
CA GLN A 157 -9.86 29.60 -3.50
C GLN A 157 -11.12 29.02 -4.15
N MET A 158 -11.77 28.05 -3.50
CA MET A 158 -13.02 27.44 -3.98
C MET A 158 -14.23 28.37 -3.87
N GLU A 159 -14.17 29.47 -3.11
CA GLU A 159 -15.30 30.40 -2.96
C GLU A 159 -15.82 30.95 -4.29
N GLN A 160 -14.94 31.08 -5.29
CA GLN A 160 -15.27 31.60 -6.62
C GLN A 160 -15.69 30.50 -7.61
N ASN A 161 -15.64 29.23 -7.21
CA ASN A 161 -15.97 28.11 -8.09
C ASN A 161 -17.50 27.95 -8.20
N PRO A 162 -18.09 27.88 -9.42
CA PRO A 162 -19.52 27.65 -9.59
C PRO A 162 -20.04 26.38 -8.92
N GLN A 163 -19.21 25.35 -8.77
CA GLN A 163 -19.57 24.10 -8.09
C GLN A 163 -19.68 24.25 -6.57
N TRP A 164 -19.21 25.37 -6.03
CA TRP A 164 -19.26 25.68 -4.60
C TRP A 164 -20.56 26.40 -4.20
N GLU A 165 -21.30 26.93 -5.17
CA GLU A 165 -22.58 27.59 -4.91
C GLU A 165 -23.61 26.59 -4.35
N GLY A 166 -24.18 26.90 -3.19
CA GLY A 166 -25.15 26.03 -2.51
C GLY A 166 -24.57 24.73 -1.92
N HIS A 167 -23.25 24.54 -1.91
CA HIS A 167 -22.65 23.29 -1.46
C HIS A 167 -22.85 23.04 0.05
N GLU A 168 -23.36 21.86 0.43
CA GLU A 168 -23.71 21.49 1.82
C GLU A 168 -22.54 21.60 2.81
N LEU A 169 -21.31 21.48 2.32
CA LEU A 169 -20.10 21.61 3.16
C LEU A 169 -20.02 22.98 3.86
N ARG A 170 -20.58 24.04 3.27
CA ARG A 170 -20.56 25.40 3.84
C ARG A 170 -21.28 25.50 5.18
N SER A 171 -22.23 24.61 5.47
CA SER A 171 -22.93 24.59 6.76
C SER A 171 -22.22 23.77 7.84
N ARG A 172 -21.09 23.10 7.52
CA ARG A 172 -20.34 22.30 8.51
C ARG A 172 -19.33 23.18 9.25
N PRO A 173 -19.41 23.30 10.57
CA PRO A 173 -18.47 24.15 11.33
C PRO A 173 -17.01 23.72 11.13
N GLY A 174 -16.15 24.69 10.80
CA GLY A 174 -14.70 24.49 10.69
C GLY A 174 -14.25 23.67 9.49
N PHE A 175 -15.10 23.51 8.46
CA PHE A 175 -14.77 22.72 7.28
C PHE A 175 -13.50 23.22 6.58
N GLU A 176 -13.22 24.52 6.63
CA GLU A 176 -12.08 25.18 6.02
C GLU A 176 -10.75 24.63 6.54
N ARG A 177 -10.72 24.15 7.78
CA ARG A 177 -9.51 23.63 8.44
C ARG A 177 -9.53 22.13 8.69
N LEU A 178 -10.67 21.47 8.44
CA LEU A 178 -10.88 20.06 8.79
C LEU A 178 -11.28 19.18 7.60
N CYS A 179 -11.94 19.74 6.59
CA CYS A 179 -12.37 18.98 5.43
C CYS A 179 -11.21 18.82 4.45
N VAL A 180 -10.85 17.58 4.14
CA VAL A 180 -9.79 17.26 3.19
C VAL A 180 -10.39 17.13 1.79
N PRO A 181 -9.99 17.97 0.82
CA PRO A 181 -10.47 17.87 -0.55
C PRO A 181 -9.76 16.68 -1.24
N LEU A 182 -10.54 15.67 -1.62
CA LEU A 182 -10.04 14.44 -2.21
C LEU A 182 -10.48 14.31 -3.68
N GLY A 183 -9.57 13.84 -4.52
CA GLY A 183 -9.83 13.45 -5.90
C GLY A 183 -9.82 11.93 -6.05
N ILE A 184 -10.66 11.42 -6.96
CA ILE A 184 -10.65 10.02 -7.39
C ILE A 184 -10.26 10.00 -8.85
N HIS A 185 -9.26 9.20 -9.17
CA HIS A 185 -8.79 8.98 -10.52
C HIS A 185 -9.09 7.55 -10.95
N GLY A 186 -9.60 7.38 -12.16
CA GLY A 186 -9.80 6.09 -12.82
C GLY A 186 -9.25 6.17 -14.23
N ASP A 187 -8.32 5.29 -14.58
CA ASP A 187 -7.74 5.25 -15.93
C ASP A 187 -7.39 3.83 -16.37
N ASP A 188 -7.44 3.59 -17.69
CA ASP A 188 -7.11 2.31 -18.30
C ASP A 188 -5.65 2.27 -18.71
N VAL A 189 -4.85 1.47 -18.00
CA VAL A 189 -3.42 1.32 -18.28
C VAL A 189 -3.12 0.04 -19.06
N PRO A 190 -2.18 0.07 -20.04
CA PRO A 190 -1.75 -1.13 -20.73
C PRO A 190 -0.95 -2.04 -19.78
N ILE A 191 -1.24 -3.33 -19.81
CA ILE A 191 -0.52 -4.38 -19.08
C ILE A 191 0.08 -5.34 -20.08
N THR A 192 1.39 -5.54 -20.01
CA THR A 192 2.14 -6.48 -20.83
C THR A 192 2.55 -7.70 -20.00
N GLY A 193 2.38 -8.90 -20.56
CA GLY A 193 2.90 -10.10 -19.91
C GLY A 193 4.41 -10.17 -20.08
N ILE A 194 5.18 -10.21 -18.99
CA ILE A 194 6.64 -10.41 -19.08
C ILE A 194 6.90 -11.76 -19.75
N GLY A 195 7.63 -11.74 -20.87
CA GLY A 195 7.92 -12.94 -21.66
C GLY A 195 6.70 -13.54 -22.39
N LYS A 196 5.58 -12.80 -22.49
CA LYS A 196 4.39 -13.24 -23.21
C LYS A 196 3.99 -12.20 -24.26
N GLY A 197 3.62 -12.66 -25.46
CA GLY A 197 3.22 -11.78 -26.58
C GLY A 197 1.81 -11.19 -26.47
N TRP A 198 1.19 -11.19 -25.28
CA TRP A 198 -0.14 -10.62 -25.09
C TRP A 198 -0.07 -9.32 -24.31
N ASN A 199 -0.97 -8.41 -24.71
CA ASN A 199 -1.22 -7.14 -24.05
C ASN A 199 -2.68 -7.11 -23.60
N SER A 200 -2.96 -6.50 -22.46
CA SER A 200 -4.30 -6.26 -21.96
C SER A 200 -4.41 -4.84 -21.42
N LYS A 201 -5.59 -4.45 -20.95
CA LYS A 201 -5.81 -3.21 -20.23
C LYS A 201 -6.35 -3.51 -18.84
N MET A 202 -5.88 -2.74 -17.87
CA MET A 202 -6.37 -2.78 -16.50
C MET A 202 -6.83 -1.39 -16.12
N THR A 203 -8.07 -1.30 -15.65
CA THR A 203 -8.58 -0.05 -15.07
C THR A 203 -8.06 0.04 -13.65
N ILE A 204 -7.39 1.13 -13.32
CA ILE A 204 -6.88 1.41 -11.98
C ILE A 204 -7.64 2.57 -11.39
N PHE A 205 -8.12 2.40 -10.16
CA PHE A 205 -8.76 3.43 -9.37
C PHE A 205 -7.88 3.82 -8.19
N SER A 206 -7.65 5.12 -8.03
CA SER A 206 -6.82 5.68 -6.96
C SER A 206 -7.47 6.90 -6.32
N LEU A 207 -7.18 7.11 -5.04
CA LEU A 207 -7.53 8.31 -4.26
C LEU A 207 -6.29 9.19 -4.12
N PHE A 208 -6.47 10.51 -4.14
CA PHE A 208 -5.40 11.46 -3.84
C PHE A 208 -5.96 12.71 -3.18
N SER A 209 -5.10 13.45 -2.47
CA SER A 209 -5.45 14.75 -1.92
C SER A 209 -5.20 15.87 -2.93
N LEU A 210 -6.13 16.82 -3.00
CA LEU A 210 -6.02 18.01 -3.84
C LEU A 210 -5.09 19.07 -3.23
N VAL A 211 -4.79 18.98 -1.93
CA VAL A 211 -3.89 19.92 -1.23
C VAL A 211 -2.44 19.44 -1.17
N ALA A 212 -2.17 18.18 -1.54
CA ALA A 212 -0.80 17.64 -1.66
C ALA A 212 -0.17 18.05 -3.01
N VAL A 213 -0.08 19.34 -3.28
CA VAL A 213 0.34 19.90 -4.59
C VAL A 213 1.83 19.73 -4.88
N GLU A 214 2.68 19.82 -3.86
CA GLU A 214 4.14 19.72 -4.00
C GLU A 214 4.65 18.28 -4.23
N GLN A 215 3.78 17.28 -4.00
CA GLN A 215 4.15 15.88 -4.17
C GLN A 215 3.98 15.40 -5.60
N LYS A 216 4.94 14.57 -6.04
CA LYS A 216 4.87 13.85 -7.31
C LYS A 216 3.66 12.93 -7.30
N THR A 217 3.05 12.72 -8.47
CA THR A 217 1.89 11.82 -8.65
C THR A 217 2.11 10.46 -7.98
N ARG A 218 3.31 9.89 -8.11
CA ARG A 218 3.64 8.58 -7.54
C ARG A 218 3.59 8.53 -6.00
N GLU A 219 3.80 9.66 -5.34
CA GLU A 219 3.87 9.72 -3.87
C GLU A 219 2.52 10.06 -3.24
N LYS A 220 1.53 10.54 -4.03
CA LYS A 220 0.20 10.95 -3.53
C LYS A 220 -0.99 10.11 -4.02
N MET A 221 -0.78 9.23 -4.99
CA MET A 221 -1.84 8.37 -5.54
C MET A 221 -1.94 7.07 -4.73
N LEU A 222 -3.00 6.95 -3.93
CA LEU A 222 -3.28 5.77 -3.13
C LEU A 222 -4.18 4.81 -3.92
N LEU A 223 -3.68 3.61 -4.21
CA LEU A 223 -4.44 2.58 -4.91
C LEU A 223 -5.69 2.17 -4.12
N LEU A 224 -6.84 2.13 -4.77
CA LEU A 224 -8.10 1.62 -4.21
C LEU A 224 -8.47 0.25 -4.79
N TYR A 225 -8.42 0.13 -6.11
CA TYR A 225 -8.82 -1.07 -6.83
C TYR A 225 -8.21 -1.12 -8.22
N ALA A 226 -7.98 -2.33 -8.74
CA ALA A 226 -7.58 -2.53 -10.12
C ALA A 226 -8.28 -3.76 -10.71
N VAL A 227 -8.71 -3.66 -11.97
CA VAL A 227 -9.47 -4.73 -12.63
C VAL A 227 -9.15 -4.79 -14.12
N PHE A 228 -8.92 -6.00 -14.63
CA PHE A 228 -8.74 -6.19 -16.07
C PHE A 228 -10.01 -5.83 -16.83
N GLU A 229 -9.88 -4.97 -17.83
CA GLU A 229 -11.04 -4.52 -18.60
C GLU A 229 -11.79 -5.69 -19.24
N ARG A 230 -11.03 -6.65 -19.77
CA ARG A 230 -11.57 -7.76 -20.56
C ARG A 230 -12.56 -8.62 -19.78
N ILE A 231 -12.38 -8.76 -18.47
CA ILE A 231 -13.21 -9.63 -17.60
C ILE A 231 -14.42 -8.89 -17.02
N ARG A 232 -14.47 -7.56 -17.09
CA ARG A 232 -15.60 -6.77 -16.57
C ARG A 232 -16.90 -7.15 -17.29
N VAL A 233 -17.99 -7.23 -16.54
CA VAL A 233 -19.35 -7.33 -17.09
C VAL A 233 -20.06 -5.98 -16.92
N SER A 234 -20.81 -5.57 -17.95
CA SER A 234 -21.64 -4.37 -17.94
C SER A 234 -22.96 -4.69 -18.64
N ARG A 235 -23.92 -5.22 -17.87
CA ARG A 235 -25.29 -5.48 -18.32
C ARG A 235 -26.28 -5.09 -17.21
N PRO A 236 -27.55 -4.79 -17.53
CA PRO A 236 -28.55 -4.48 -16.51
C PRO A 236 -28.60 -5.56 -15.42
N GLY A 237 -28.59 -5.13 -14.15
CA GLY A 237 -28.60 -6.04 -12.99
C GLY A 237 -27.28 -6.78 -12.69
N CYS A 238 -26.25 -6.65 -13.54
CA CYS A 238 -24.98 -7.36 -13.36
C CYS A 238 -23.83 -6.52 -13.94
N ASN A 239 -23.22 -5.69 -13.10
CA ASN A 239 -22.17 -4.75 -13.50
C ASN A 239 -21.03 -4.72 -12.47
N THR A 240 -19.82 -5.05 -12.93
CA THR A 240 -18.61 -5.12 -12.09
C THR A 240 -18.31 -3.76 -11.46
N LEU A 241 -18.28 -2.70 -12.26
CA LEU A 241 -17.90 -1.37 -11.78
C LEU A 241 -19.00 -0.74 -10.94
N HIS A 242 -20.27 -0.99 -11.24
CA HIS A 242 -21.38 -0.52 -10.39
C HIS A 242 -21.25 -1.08 -8.97
N SER A 243 -20.95 -2.38 -8.84
CA SER A 243 -20.71 -3.02 -7.53
C SER A 243 -19.51 -2.43 -6.80
N PHE A 244 -18.43 -2.11 -7.52
CA PHE A 244 -17.26 -1.40 -6.97
C PHE A 244 -17.61 0.03 -6.54
N PHE A 245 -18.30 0.81 -7.38
CA PHE A 245 -18.66 2.20 -7.05
C PHE A 245 -19.63 2.30 -5.88
N ARG A 246 -20.53 1.31 -5.71
CA ARG A 246 -21.38 1.22 -4.52
C ARG A 246 -20.55 1.03 -3.24
N LEU A 247 -19.53 0.17 -3.29
CA LEU A 247 -18.58 -0.02 -2.19
C LEU A 247 -17.77 1.25 -1.91
N LEU A 248 -17.28 1.90 -2.97
CA LEU A 248 -16.51 3.12 -2.89
C LEU A 248 -17.33 4.27 -2.28
N ALA A 249 -18.57 4.48 -2.74
CA ALA A 249 -19.47 5.50 -2.23
C ALA A 249 -19.78 5.30 -0.75
N TRP A 250 -20.03 4.05 -0.33
CA TRP A 250 -20.22 3.72 1.08
C TRP A 250 -18.99 4.07 1.92
N SER A 251 -17.79 3.74 1.44
CA SER A 251 -16.54 4.06 2.16
C SER A 251 -16.28 5.57 2.26
N LEU A 252 -16.52 6.31 1.17
CA LEU A 252 -16.36 7.77 1.13
C LEU A 252 -17.39 8.48 2.02
N TYR A 253 -18.61 7.95 2.11
CA TYR A 253 -19.62 8.47 3.04
C TYR A 253 -19.09 8.43 4.49
N TRP A 254 -18.57 7.29 4.95
CA TRP A 254 -18.04 7.20 6.32
C TRP A 254 -16.79 8.04 6.54
N LEU A 255 -15.92 8.15 5.53
CA LEU A 255 -14.79 9.08 5.56
C LEU A 255 -15.27 10.53 5.71
N PHE A 256 -16.29 10.95 4.96
CA PHE A 256 -16.89 12.28 5.04
C PHE A 256 -17.58 12.54 6.38
N GLN A 257 -18.23 11.54 6.96
CA GLN A 257 -18.82 11.66 8.30
C GLN A 257 -17.76 11.78 9.40
N GLY A 258 -16.53 11.33 9.15
CA GLY A 258 -15.46 11.34 10.15
C GLY A 258 -15.68 10.35 11.30
N VAL A 259 -16.49 9.31 11.07
CA VAL A 259 -16.82 8.28 12.08
C VAL A 259 -16.68 6.89 11.49
N TRP A 260 -16.36 5.92 12.35
CA TRP A 260 -16.21 4.53 11.92
C TRP A 260 -17.58 3.87 11.66
N PRO A 261 -17.73 3.12 10.55
CA PRO A 261 -18.97 2.39 10.28
C PRO A 261 -19.20 1.27 11.30
N ARG A 262 -20.44 1.13 11.76
CA ARG A 262 -20.87 0.01 12.63
C ARG A 262 -21.12 -1.29 11.86
N THR A 263 -21.47 -1.17 10.59
CA THR A 263 -21.74 -2.31 9.71
C THR A 263 -20.86 -2.23 8.49
N ASP A 264 -20.59 -3.35 7.84
CA ASP A 264 -19.93 -3.41 6.55
C ASP A 264 -20.86 -2.92 5.41
N PRO A 265 -20.37 -2.84 4.17
CA PRO A 265 -21.18 -2.42 3.01
C PRO A 265 -22.35 -3.37 2.68
N GLN A 266 -22.42 -4.57 3.26
CA GLN A 266 -23.56 -5.49 3.13
C GLN A 266 -24.47 -5.48 4.38
N GLY A 267 -24.23 -4.58 5.33
CA GLY A 267 -25.04 -4.44 6.54
C GLY A 267 -24.70 -5.43 7.65
N LYS A 268 -23.62 -6.20 7.55
CA LYS A 268 -23.17 -7.09 8.63
C LYS A 268 -22.42 -6.29 9.68
N GLN A 269 -22.59 -6.61 10.96
CA GLN A 269 -21.80 -5.95 12.00
C GLN A 269 -20.31 -6.23 11.80
N ARG A 270 -19.50 -5.18 11.94
CA ARG A 270 -18.03 -5.33 11.97
C ARG A 270 -17.61 -5.84 13.35
N PRO A 271 -16.65 -6.77 13.43
CA PRO A 271 -16.10 -7.25 14.69
C PRO A 271 -15.40 -6.12 15.47
#